data_AF-F8QA20-F1
#
_entry.id   AF-F8QA20-F1
#
_cell.length_a   1.000
_cell.length_b   1.000
_cell.length_c   1.000
_cell.angle_alpha   90.00
_cell.angle_beta   90.00
_cell.angle_gamma   90.00
#
_symmetry.space_group_name_H-M   'P 1'
#
loop_
_entity.id
_entity.type
_entity.pdbx_description
1 polymer ?
#
loop_
_entity_poly.entity_id
_entity_poly.type
_entity_poly.pdbx_seq_one_letter_code
_entity_poly.pdbx_strand_id
1 'polypeptide(L)'
;MSMQPEMVDVNAILYWMWEKIINLTAQLDELWANSPKQVEPKFNKKVEIIKLQIWIMANWDAFSDDFRIATAVLSRLKGPMVGRYTQVGLQQCYTGGVWPTWDDLKLEIGKYFKPQAECDWAC
;
A
#
# COMPACT_ATOMS: atom_id res chain seq x y z
N MET A 1 55.94 -14.36 -46.22
CA MET A 1 55.50 -13.76 -44.94
C MET A 1 54.35 -14.61 -44.43
N SER A 2 54.55 -15.32 -43.30
CA SER A 2 53.53 -16.18 -42.71
C SER A 2 52.64 -15.33 -41.79
N MET A 3 51.33 -15.31 -42.04
CA MET A 3 50.36 -14.66 -41.17
C MET A 3 49.95 -15.65 -40.08
N GLN A 4 50.45 -15.46 -38.86
CA GLN A 4 49.91 -16.15 -37.70
C GLN A 4 48.52 -15.57 -37.39
N PRO A 5 47.48 -16.39 -37.19
CA PRO A 5 46.17 -15.90 -36.79
C PRO A 5 46.26 -15.39 -35.34
N GLU A 6 45.88 -14.13 -35.10
CA GLU A 6 45.63 -13.63 -33.75
C GLU A 6 44.55 -14.50 -33.12
N MET A 7 44.97 -15.35 -32.19
CA MET A 7 44.08 -16.20 -31.44
C MET A 7 43.37 -15.31 -30.43
N VAL A 8 42.14 -14.90 -30.76
CA VAL A 8 41.26 -14.19 -29.83
C VAL A 8 41.13 -15.05 -28.58
N ASP A 9 41.60 -14.52 -27.44
CA ASP A 9 41.52 -15.22 -26.17
C ASP A 9 40.05 -15.22 -25.70
N VAL A 10 39.34 -16.27 -26.11
CA VAL A 10 37.93 -16.52 -25.77
C VAL A 10 37.71 -16.50 -24.26
N ASN A 11 38.72 -16.91 -23.48
CA ASN A 11 38.66 -16.94 -22.04
C ASN A 11 38.64 -15.51 -21.48
N ALA A 12 39.49 -14.61 -21.99
CA ALA A 12 39.49 -13.20 -21.62
C ALA A 12 38.16 -12.50 -21.94
N ILE A 13 37.52 -12.85 -23.07
CA ILE A 13 36.19 -12.35 -23.41
C ILE A 13 35.14 -12.83 -22.42
N LEU A 14 35.20 -14.12 -22.05
CA LEU A 14 34.26 -14.71 -21.08
C LEU A 14 34.38 -14.02 -19.71
N TYR A 15 35.60 -13.76 -19.24
CA TYR A 15 35.87 -13.03 -18.01
C TYR A 15 35.34 -11.59 -18.07
N TRP A 16 35.53 -10.89 -19.18
CA TRP A 16 35.00 -9.54 -19.39
C TRP A 16 33.47 -9.48 -19.35
N MET A 17 32.81 -10.45 -19.97
CA MET A 17 31.35 -10.55 -19.92
C MET A 17 30.85 -10.86 -18.51
N TRP A 18 31.56 -11.73 -17.78
CA TRP A 18 31.22 -12.09 -16.41
C TRP A 18 31.35 -10.90 -15.45
N GLU A 19 32.44 -10.13 -15.51
CA GLU A 19 32.59 -8.89 -14.74
C GLU A 19 31.48 -7.87 -15.04
N LYS A 20 31.12 -7.73 -16.33
CA LYS A 20 30.08 -6.78 -16.74
C LYS A 20 28.70 -7.19 -16.22
N ILE A 21 28.39 -8.49 -16.22
CA ILE A 21 27.16 -9.01 -15.63
C ILE A 21 27.12 -8.71 -14.13
N ILE A 22 28.21 -8.98 -13.40
CA ILE A 22 28.28 -8.71 -11.96
C ILE A 22 28.08 -7.22 -11.66
N ASN A 23 28.73 -6.35 -12.42
CA ASN A 23 28.60 -4.91 -12.22
C ASN A 23 27.16 -4.41 -12.48
N LEU A 24 26.54 -4.90 -13.55
CA LEU A 24 25.14 -4.59 -13.85
C LEU A 24 24.18 -5.14 -12.78
N THR A 25 24.45 -6.33 -12.24
CA THR A 25 23.69 -6.89 -11.11
C THR A 25 23.83 -6.04 -9.86
N ALA A 26 25.04 -5.57 -9.53
CA ALA A 26 25.27 -4.69 -8.39
C ALA A 26 24.55 -3.33 -8.56
N GLN A 27 24.62 -2.72 -9.74
CA GLN A 27 23.87 -1.49 -10.05
C GLN A 27 22.36 -1.71 -9.93
N LEU A 28 21.86 -2.86 -10.37
CA LEU A 28 20.45 -3.21 -10.26
C LEU A 28 20.05 -3.37 -8.79
N ASP A 29 20.87 -4.04 -7.98
CA ASP A 29 20.66 -4.17 -6.53
C ASP A 29 20.68 -2.82 -5.81
N GLU A 30 21.58 -1.91 -6.18
CA GLU A 30 21.59 -0.54 -5.67
C GLU A 30 20.33 0.24 -6.05
N LEU A 31 19.83 0.07 -7.28
CA LEU A 31 18.57 0.69 -7.72
C LEU A 31 17.35 0.09 -6.99
N TRP A 32 17.35 -1.22 -6.69
CA TRP A 32 16.29 -1.85 -5.89
C TRP A 32 16.37 -1.48 -4.41
N ALA A 33 17.58 -1.34 -3.85
CA ALA A 33 17.80 -0.90 -2.48
C ALA A 33 17.41 0.58 -2.27
N ASN A 34 17.65 1.41 -3.29
CA ASN A 34 17.26 2.83 -3.35
C ASN A 34 15.90 3.06 -4.00
N SER A 35 15.17 1.98 -4.35
CA SER A 35 13.81 2.08 -4.84
C SER A 35 12.98 2.84 -3.82
N PRO A 36 12.15 3.82 -4.21
CA PRO A 36 11.26 4.49 -3.30
C PRO A 36 10.26 3.46 -2.77
N LYS A 37 10.58 2.79 -1.64
CA LYS A 37 9.70 1.88 -0.89
C LYS A 37 8.37 2.52 -0.48
N GLN A 38 8.17 3.80 -0.79
CA GLN A 38 6.98 4.60 -0.49
C GLN A 38 6.06 4.90 -1.69
N VAL A 39 6.49 4.64 -2.94
CA VAL A 39 5.66 5.04 -4.11
C VAL A 39 4.56 4.00 -4.42
N GLU A 40 4.79 2.72 -4.16
CA GLU A 40 3.76 1.67 -4.38
C GLU A 40 2.64 1.62 -3.32
N PRO A 41 2.88 1.78 -2.01
CA PRO A 41 1.79 1.72 -1.02
C PRO A 41 0.83 2.92 -1.12
N LYS A 42 1.35 4.10 -1.52
CA LYS A 42 0.59 5.36 -1.50
C LYS A 42 -0.48 5.43 -2.60
N PHE A 43 -0.20 4.88 -3.78
CA PHE A 43 -1.18 4.79 -4.87
C PHE A 43 -2.27 3.76 -4.55
N ASN A 44 -1.93 2.63 -3.92
CA ASN A 44 -2.91 1.60 -3.56
C ASN A 44 -3.89 2.08 -2.48
N LYS A 45 -3.42 2.79 -1.44
CA LYS A 45 -4.28 3.33 -0.37
C LYS A 45 -5.34 4.30 -0.91
N LYS A 46 -4.97 5.20 -1.83
CA LYS A 46 -5.91 6.16 -2.43
C LYS A 46 -6.97 5.47 -3.31
N VAL A 47 -6.57 4.43 -4.03
CA VAL A 47 -7.49 3.63 -4.85
C VAL A 47 -8.50 2.88 -3.98
N GLU A 48 -8.08 2.33 -2.84
CA GLU A 48 -9.00 1.64 -1.92
C GLU A 48 -10.02 2.58 -1.27
N ILE A 49 -9.61 3.80 -0.90
CA ILE A 49 -10.54 4.84 -0.39
C ILE A 49 -11.60 5.17 -1.45
N ILE A 50 -11.18 5.37 -2.70
CA ILE A 50 -12.10 5.69 -3.80
C ILE A 50 -13.06 4.52 -4.04
N LYS A 51 -12.58 3.27 -4.03
CA LYS A 51 -13.44 2.07 -4.14
C LYS A 51 -14.47 2.00 -3.02
N LEU A 52 -14.09 2.34 -1.78
CA LEU A 52 -15.01 2.35 -0.64
C LEU A 52 -16.08 3.43 -0.80
N GLN A 53 -15.69 4.65 -1.19
CA GLN A 53 -16.61 5.76 -1.42
C GLN A 53 -17.62 5.46 -2.55
N ILE A 54 -17.15 4.94 -3.69
CA ILE A 54 -18.02 4.56 -4.82
C ILE A 54 -19.03 3.51 -4.39
N TRP A 55 -18.60 2.49 -3.63
CA TRP A 55 -19.52 1.46 -3.17
C TRP A 55 -20.60 1.99 -2.23
N ILE A 56 -20.25 2.91 -1.32
CA ILE A 56 -21.23 3.50 -0.40
C ILE A 56 -22.26 4.32 -1.18
N MET A 57 -21.81 5.15 -2.12
CA MET A 57 -22.71 5.88 -3.00
C MET A 57 -23.60 4.96 -3.84
N ALA A 58 -23.05 3.85 -4.36
CA ALA A 58 -23.81 2.89 -5.15
C ALA A 58 -24.86 2.12 -4.33
N ASN A 59 -24.71 2.07 -3.00
CA ASN A 59 -25.63 1.39 -2.10
C ASN A 59 -26.35 2.37 -1.18
N TRP A 60 -26.30 3.68 -1.46
CA TRP A 60 -26.79 4.74 -0.58
C TRP A 60 -28.25 4.52 -0.17
N ASP A 61 -29.11 4.25 -1.15
CA ASP A 61 -30.55 4.02 -0.93
C ASP A 61 -30.86 2.73 -0.14
N ALA A 62 -29.92 1.78 -0.09
CA ALA A 62 -30.05 0.56 0.70
C ALA A 62 -29.68 0.77 2.18
N PHE A 63 -28.97 1.86 2.49
CA PHE A 63 -28.68 2.25 3.86
C PHE A 63 -29.81 3.16 4.37
N SER A 64 -30.57 2.64 5.34
CA SER A 64 -31.74 3.35 5.89
C SER A 64 -31.39 4.47 6.86
N ASP A 65 -30.14 4.53 7.34
CA ASP A 65 -29.70 5.40 8.42
C ASP A 65 -28.17 5.41 8.55
N ASP A 66 -27.64 6.37 9.32
CA ASP A 66 -26.21 6.52 9.61
C ASP A 66 -25.61 5.30 10.32
N PHE A 67 -26.42 4.57 11.08
CA PHE A 67 -26.01 3.33 11.75
C PHE A 67 -25.56 2.26 10.74
N ARG A 68 -26.37 2.02 9.70
CA ARG A 68 -26.06 1.03 8.66
C ARG A 68 -24.90 1.48 7.80
N ILE A 69 -24.78 2.78 7.52
CA ILE A 69 -23.61 3.33 6.81
C ILE A 69 -22.34 3.09 7.63
N ALA A 70 -22.33 3.48 8.91
CA ALA A 70 -21.18 3.31 9.80
C ALA A 70 -20.77 1.83 9.93
N THR A 71 -21.74 0.94 10.18
CA THR A 71 -21.48 -0.50 10.33
C THR A 71 -20.94 -1.12 9.03
N ALA A 72 -21.51 -0.75 7.87
CA ALA A 72 -21.06 -1.23 6.57
C ALA A 72 -19.65 -0.77 6.22
N VAL A 73 -19.33 0.51 6.45
CA VAL A 73 -17.97 1.07 6.30
C VAL A 73 -16.97 0.27 7.14
N LEU A 74 -17.28 0.12 8.42
CA LEU A 74 -16.37 -0.44 9.42
C LEU A 74 -16.11 -1.93 9.20
N SER A 75 -17.12 -2.70 8.78
CA SER A 75 -16.96 -4.12 8.42
C SER A 75 -16.07 -4.36 7.19
N ARG A 76 -15.89 -3.33 6.35
CA ARG A 76 -15.12 -3.42 5.11
C ARG A 76 -13.66 -3.02 5.25
N LEU A 77 -13.34 -2.26 6.29
CA LEU A 77 -11.96 -2.01 6.64
C LEU A 77 -11.32 -3.36 7.00
N LYS A 78 -10.11 -3.65 6.52
CA LYS A 78 -9.38 -4.90 6.82
C LYS A 78 -8.08 -4.62 7.59
N GLY A 79 -7.68 -5.52 8.49
CA GLY A 79 -6.38 -5.52 9.18
C GLY A 79 -6.44 -5.29 10.70
N PRO A 80 -5.33 -5.46 11.44
CA PRO A 80 -5.28 -5.34 12.90
C PRO A 80 -5.64 -3.94 13.42
N MET A 81 -5.37 -2.89 12.63
CA MET A 81 -5.77 -1.51 12.92
C MET A 81 -7.29 -1.32 12.99
N VAL A 82 -8.05 -2.14 12.26
CA VAL A 82 -9.50 -2.07 12.18
C VAL A 82 -10.13 -2.55 13.48
N GLY A 83 -9.55 -3.57 14.11
CA GLY A 83 -10.14 -4.20 15.30
C GLY A 83 -10.34 -3.24 16.46
N ARG A 84 -9.35 -2.41 16.81
CA ARG A 84 -9.47 -1.55 18.01
C ARG A 84 -10.44 -0.39 17.85
N TYR A 85 -10.48 0.22 16.67
CA TYR A 85 -11.31 1.42 16.44
C TYR A 85 -12.73 1.06 16.03
N THR A 86 -12.92 -0.02 15.27
CA THR A 86 -14.26 -0.58 15.07
C THR A 86 -14.83 -1.04 16.42
N GLN A 87 -14.04 -1.71 17.27
CA GLN A 87 -14.55 -2.19 18.54
C GLN A 87 -14.81 -1.07 19.56
N VAL A 88 -13.88 -0.13 19.77
CA VAL A 88 -14.07 0.97 20.75
C VAL A 88 -15.03 2.05 20.22
N GLY A 89 -14.89 2.44 18.96
CA GLY A 89 -15.72 3.48 18.34
C GLY A 89 -17.17 3.04 18.17
N LEU A 90 -17.42 1.82 17.67
CA LEU A 90 -18.79 1.29 17.59
C LEU A 90 -19.39 1.14 18.99
N GLN A 91 -18.64 0.62 19.96
CA GLN A 91 -19.14 0.46 21.33
C GLN A 91 -19.59 1.79 21.93
N GLN A 92 -18.84 2.87 21.71
CA GLN A 92 -19.21 4.21 22.13
C GLN A 92 -20.47 4.72 21.41
N CYS A 93 -20.57 4.52 20.09
CA CYS A 93 -21.78 4.89 19.32
C CYS A 93 -23.01 4.12 19.81
N TYR A 94 -22.88 2.81 20.04
CA TYR A 94 -23.94 1.97 20.58
C TYR A 94 -24.39 2.40 21.98
N THR A 95 -23.44 2.77 22.85
CA THR A 95 -23.74 3.21 24.22
C THR A 95 -24.36 4.61 24.24
N GLY A 96 -23.92 5.50 23.36
CA GLY A 96 -24.40 6.88 23.27
C GLY A 96 -25.67 7.05 22.42
N GLY A 97 -26.02 6.08 21.59
CA GLY A 97 -27.12 6.20 20.63
C GLY A 97 -26.88 7.24 19.52
N VAL A 98 -25.65 7.72 19.39
CA VAL A 98 -25.25 8.74 18.41
C VAL A 98 -24.29 8.09 17.42
N TRP A 99 -24.66 8.17 16.14
CA TRP A 99 -23.89 7.61 15.03
C TRP A 99 -23.19 8.72 14.25
N PRO A 100 -21.95 8.49 13.78
CA PRO A 100 -21.25 9.48 12.97
C PRO A 100 -21.94 9.63 11.62
N THR A 101 -22.04 10.87 11.15
CA THR A 101 -22.54 11.14 9.80
C THR A 101 -21.56 10.63 8.74
N TRP A 102 -22.00 10.58 7.49
CA TRP A 102 -21.10 10.22 6.38
C TRP A 102 -19.87 11.13 6.28
N ASP A 103 -19.99 12.42 6.58
CA ASP A 103 -18.86 13.35 6.53
C ASP A 103 -17.87 13.13 7.67
N ASP A 104 -18.36 12.78 8.86
CA ASP A 104 -17.51 12.35 9.98
C ASP A 104 -16.75 11.06 9.62
N LEU A 105 -17.44 10.10 8.99
CA LEU A 105 -16.83 8.85 8.54
C LEU A 105 -15.75 9.08 7.48
N LYS A 106 -15.93 10.01 6.54
CA LYS A 106 -14.88 10.36 5.55
C LYS A 106 -13.62 10.88 6.25
N LEU A 107 -13.79 11.74 7.26
CA LEU A 107 -12.67 12.30 8.00
C LEU A 107 -11.91 11.22 8.77
N GLU A 108 -12.65 10.30 9.40
CA GLU A 108 -12.08 9.14 10.09
C GLU A 108 -11.37 8.18 9.15
N ILE A 109 -12.01 7.75 8.04
CA ILE A 109 -11.38 6.93 6.99
C ILE A 109 -10.08 7.60 6.51
N GLY A 110 -10.10 8.91 6.28
CA GLY A 110 -8.93 9.67 5.87
C GLY A 110 -7.75 9.59 6.84
N LYS A 111 -7.99 9.44 8.16
CA LYS A 111 -6.94 9.26 9.17
C LYS A 111 -6.27 7.89 9.07
N TYR A 112 -7.01 6.81 8.79
CA TYR A 112 -6.45 5.44 8.65
C TYR A 112 -5.40 5.32 7.57
N PHE A 113 -5.58 6.05 6.47
CA PHE A 113 -4.69 5.95 5.32
C PHE A 113 -3.55 6.98 5.36
N LYS A 114 -3.41 7.76 6.45
CA LYS A 114 -2.23 8.63 6.65
C LYS A 114 -1.00 7.78 7.01
N PRO A 115 0.18 8.07 6.44
CA PRO A 115 1.41 7.32 6.69
C PRO A 115 1.79 7.19 8.18
N GLN A 116 1.46 8.20 8.98
CA GLN A 116 1.79 8.25 10.41
C GLN A 116 1.09 7.16 11.24
N ALA A 117 -0.08 6.68 10.80
CA ALA A 117 -0.84 5.66 11.53
C ALA A 117 -0.10 4.31 11.61
N GLU A 118 0.79 4.00 10.64
CA GLU A 118 1.63 2.79 10.68
C GLU A 118 2.88 2.96 11.55
N CYS A 119 3.42 4.18 11.68
CA CYS A 119 4.64 4.45 12.46
C CYS A 119 4.39 4.60 13.97
N ASP A 120 3.30 5.25 14.38
CA ASP A 120 3.10 5.62 15.79
C ASP A 120 2.63 4.46 16.68
N TRP A 121 2.34 3.28 16.10
CA TRP A 121 1.71 2.15 16.81
C TRP A 121 2.47 0.83 16.66
N ALA A 122 3.65 0.85 16.03
CA ALA A 122 4.57 -0.28 15.97
C ALA A 122 5.43 -0.44 17.24
N CYS A 123 4.97 0.08 18.39
CA CYS A 123 5.59 -0.15 19.70
C CYS A 123 5.02 -1.40 20.38
#